data_AF-T1ANY7-F1
#
_entry.id   AF-T1ANY7-F1
#
_cell.length_a   1.000
_cell.length_b   1.000
_cell.length_c   1.000
_cell.angle_alpha   90.00
_cell.angle_beta   90.00
_cell.angle_gamma   90.00
#
_symmetry.space_group_name_H-M   'P 1'
#
loop_
_entity.id
_entity.type
_entity.pdbx_description
1 polymer ?
#
loop_
_entity_poly.entity_id
_entity_poly.type
_entity_poly.pdbx_seq_one_letter_code
_entity_poly.pdbx_strand_id
1 'polypeptide(L)'
;MLLGSGQYRAAEGQLAPLLGDPRSRLYRAALLTRWRIELTEAFAHAAGTAPHRRAMRRLQPLLGQLIEAGRWPAAQWRSLAREAFAIGAYALSAKAWLAAARRDPASARQDQERAARAWAADGRSARGGRLLLALAARSHDPVRQSAFFLHGMGWLEGGAGAIAALAAGRATLAHLPGLWRDRAIVLFMARLALAAGQPQRASRWLSAALERRPVASRR
;
A
#
# COMPACT_ATOMS: atom_id res chain seq x y z
N MET A 1 8.98 -5.12 -35.66
CA MET A 1 9.06 -6.58 -35.37
C MET A 1 7.67 -7.19 -35.49
N LEU A 2 7.46 -8.04 -36.50
CA LEU A 2 6.19 -8.71 -36.85
C LEU A 2 6.03 -10.10 -36.21
N LEU A 3 6.78 -10.40 -35.15
CA LEU A 3 6.75 -11.70 -34.45
C LEU A 3 5.49 -11.92 -33.57
N GLY A 4 4.64 -10.90 -33.40
CA GLY A 4 3.63 -10.89 -32.33
C GLY A 4 2.36 -11.70 -32.57
N SER A 5 1.62 -11.49 -33.66
CA SER A 5 0.19 -11.88 -33.69
C SER A 5 -0.06 -13.39 -33.81
N GLY A 6 0.77 -14.12 -34.55
CA GLY A 6 0.60 -15.56 -34.78
C GLY A 6 1.00 -16.41 -33.58
N GLN A 7 2.09 -16.05 -32.90
CA GLN A 7 2.60 -16.79 -31.75
C GLN A 7 1.73 -16.59 -30.51
N TYR A 8 1.18 -15.39 -30.30
CA TYR A 8 0.24 -15.15 -29.20
C TYR A 8 -1.05 -15.93 -29.36
N ARG A 9 -1.65 -15.96 -30.57
CA ARG A 9 -2.85 -16.77 -30.85
C ARG A 9 -2.60 -18.27 -30.68
N ALA A 10 -1.44 -18.77 -31.10
CA ALA A 10 -1.07 -20.17 -30.89
C ALA A 10 -0.93 -20.50 -29.39
N ALA A 11 -0.28 -19.62 -28.62
CA ALA A 11 -0.15 -19.77 -27.17
C ALA A 11 -1.53 -19.72 -26.47
N GLU A 12 -2.44 -18.83 -26.89
CA GLU A 12 -3.81 -18.79 -26.38
C GLU A 12 -4.56 -20.11 -26.63
N GLY A 13 -4.44 -20.69 -27.83
CA GLY A 13 -5.03 -21.98 -28.16
C GLY A 13 -4.52 -23.12 -27.28
N GLN A 14 -3.23 -23.12 -26.94
CA GLN A 14 -2.62 -24.10 -26.03
C GLN A 14 -3.05 -23.92 -24.57
N LEU A 15 -3.29 -22.68 -24.14
CA LEU A 15 -3.72 -22.38 -22.77
C LEU A 15 -5.22 -22.57 -22.55
N ALA A 16 -6.04 -22.45 -23.60
CA ALA A 16 -7.51 -22.54 -23.54
C ALA A 16 -8.05 -23.73 -22.73
N PRO A 17 -7.62 -25.00 -22.97
CA PRO A 17 -8.14 -26.14 -22.21
C PRO A 17 -7.75 -26.07 -20.72
N LEU A 18 -6.56 -25.55 -20.40
CA LEU A 18 -6.08 -25.42 -19.03
C LEU A 18 -6.79 -24.29 -18.27
N LEU A 19 -7.17 -23.23 -18.97
CA LEU A 19 -7.91 -22.09 -18.41
C LEU A 19 -9.41 -22.39 -18.25
N GLY A 20 -9.93 -23.39 -18.96
CA GLY A 20 -11.30 -23.87 -18.82
C GLY A 20 -11.57 -24.71 -17.57
N ASP A 21 -10.52 -25.24 -16.92
CA ASP A 21 -10.63 -26.06 -15.71
C ASP A 21 -9.88 -25.43 -14.51
N PRO A 22 -10.57 -24.66 -13.65
CA PRO A 22 -10.00 -24.10 -12.42
C PRO A 22 -9.48 -25.13 -11.42
N ARG A 23 -9.88 -26.41 -11.54
CA ARG A 23 -9.43 -27.49 -10.65
C ARG A 23 -8.10 -28.10 -11.11
N SER A 24 -7.70 -27.84 -12.36
CA SER A 24 -6.43 -28.30 -12.89
C SER A 24 -5.25 -27.79 -12.06
N ARG A 25 -4.28 -28.67 -11.79
CA ARG A 25 -3.02 -28.28 -11.12
C ARG A 25 -2.25 -27.22 -11.93
N LEU A 26 -2.46 -27.21 -13.25
CA LEU A 26 -1.82 -26.30 -14.19
C LEU A 26 -2.58 -24.98 -14.36
N TYR A 27 -3.81 -24.85 -13.86
CA TYR A 27 -4.64 -23.66 -14.04
C TYR A 27 -3.91 -22.37 -13.68
N ARG A 28 -3.26 -22.34 -12.53
CA ARG A 28 -2.50 -21.17 -12.05
C ARG A 28 -1.31 -20.84 -12.95
N ALA A 29 -0.57 -21.86 -13.39
CA ALA A 29 0.57 -21.65 -14.29
C ALA A 29 0.10 -21.15 -15.66
N ALA A 30 -1.01 -21.69 -16.16
CA ALA A 30 -1.64 -21.23 -17.40
C ALA A 30 -2.12 -19.78 -17.28
N LEU A 31 -2.76 -19.42 -16.17
CA LEU A 31 -3.24 -18.06 -15.90
C LEU A 31 -2.07 -17.06 -15.80
N LEU A 32 -0.97 -17.46 -15.15
CA LEU A 32 0.24 -16.62 -15.06
C LEU A 32 0.91 -16.45 -16.42
N THR A 33 0.90 -17.49 -17.25
CA THR A 33 1.44 -17.44 -18.62
C THR A 33 0.61 -16.51 -19.48
N ARG A 34 -0.73 -16.65 -19.45
CA ARG A 34 -1.65 -15.73 -20.14
C ARG A 34 -1.43 -14.28 -19.72
N TRP A 35 -1.28 -14.03 -18.42
CA TRP A 35 -0.99 -12.70 -17.91
C TRP A 35 0.29 -12.11 -18.48
N ARG A 36 1.39 -12.88 -18.51
CA ARG A 36 2.67 -12.42 -19.06
C ARG A 36 2.57 -12.11 -20.55
N ILE A 37 1.84 -12.93 -21.30
CA ILE A 37 1.58 -12.70 -22.72
C ILE A 37 0.84 -11.37 -22.91
N GLU A 38 -0.30 -11.20 -22.25
CA GLU A 38 -1.13 -10.00 -22.39
C GLU A 38 -0.41 -8.74 -21.89
N LEU A 39 0.41 -8.87 -20.83
CA LEU A 39 1.21 -7.77 -20.31
C LEU A 39 2.25 -7.32 -21.35
N THR A 40 2.93 -8.29 -21.98
CA THR A 40 3.92 -8.03 -23.03
C THR A 40 3.27 -7.38 -24.25
N GLU A 41 2.12 -7.88 -24.69
CA GLU A 41 1.36 -7.29 -25.80
C GLU A 41 0.94 -5.85 -25.47
N ALA A 42 0.46 -5.61 -24.26
CA ALA A 42 -0.01 -4.28 -23.87
C ALA A 42 1.10 -3.23 -23.83
N PHE A 43 2.30 -3.62 -23.40
CA PHE A 43 3.49 -2.76 -23.39
C PHE A 43 4.19 -2.65 -24.76
N ALA A 44 3.83 -3.48 -25.74
CA ALA A 44 4.29 -3.31 -27.11
C ALA A 44 3.61 -2.11 -27.82
N HIS A 45 2.46 -1.65 -27.30
CA HIS A 45 1.79 -0.44 -27.79
C HIS A 45 2.31 0.80 -27.07
N ALA A 46 2.45 1.91 -27.80
CA ALA A 46 2.82 3.20 -27.21
C ALA A 46 1.81 3.64 -26.14
N ALA A 47 2.33 4.18 -25.02
CA ALA A 47 1.52 4.64 -23.90
C ALA A 47 0.48 5.68 -24.35
N GLY A 48 -0.71 5.64 -23.74
CA GLY A 48 -1.80 6.58 -24.07
C GLY A 48 -2.56 6.30 -25.36
N THR A 49 -2.08 5.41 -26.24
CA THR A 49 -2.81 5.03 -27.46
C THR A 49 -4.08 4.22 -27.16
N ALA A 50 -5.04 4.22 -28.09
CA ALA A 50 -6.28 3.46 -27.93
C ALA A 50 -6.06 1.94 -27.77
N PRO A 51 -5.15 1.28 -28.52
CA PRO A 51 -4.80 -0.13 -28.31
C PRO A 51 -4.21 -0.38 -26.91
N HIS A 52 -3.29 0.47 -26.46
CA HIS A 52 -2.72 0.37 -25.11
C HIS A 52 -3.80 0.47 -24.02
N ARG A 53 -4.68 1.48 -24.09
CA ARG A 53 -5.80 1.62 -23.15
C ARG A 53 -6.77 0.44 -23.17
N ARG A 54 -7.00 -0.17 -24.33
CA ARG A 54 -7.84 -1.37 -24.46
C ARG A 54 -7.17 -2.58 -23.79
N ALA A 55 -5.88 -2.79 -24.03
CA ALA A 55 -5.11 -3.86 -23.43
C ALA A 55 -5.05 -3.72 -21.89
N MET A 56 -4.77 -2.52 -21.38
CA MET A 56 -4.79 -2.23 -19.92
C MET A 56 -6.14 -2.57 -19.27
N ARG A 57 -7.27 -2.27 -19.92
CA ARG A 57 -8.61 -2.62 -19.40
C ARG A 57 -8.85 -4.13 -19.32
N ARG A 58 -8.24 -4.93 -20.21
CA ARG A 58 -8.32 -6.40 -20.18
C ARG A 58 -7.40 -7.02 -19.13
N LEU A 59 -6.27 -6.39 -18.84
CA LEU A 59 -5.29 -6.87 -17.86
C LEU A 59 -5.84 -6.86 -16.43
N GLN A 60 -6.54 -5.81 -16.03
CA GLN A 60 -7.04 -5.69 -14.65
C GLN A 60 -7.88 -6.89 -14.16
N PRO A 61 -8.91 -7.36 -14.88
CA PRO A 61 -9.68 -8.53 -14.45
C PRO A 61 -8.83 -9.81 -14.44
N LEU A 62 -7.91 -9.99 -15.38
CA LEU A 62 -7.00 -11.14 -15.42
C LEU A 62 -6.05 -11.16 -14.20
N LEU A 63 -5.48 -10.01 -13.83
CA LEU A 63 -4.70 -9.85 -12.61
C LEU A 63 -5.54 -10.13 -11.36
N GLY A 64 -6.80 -9.68 -11.35
CA GLY A 64 -7.76 -10.01 -10.30
C GLY A 64 -7.89 -11.52 -10.12
N GLN A 65 -8.12 -12.26 -11.20
CA GLN A 65 -8.19 -13.72 -11.17
C GLN A 65 -6.89 -14.36 -10.66
N LEU A 66 -5.72 -13.85 -11.07
CA LEU A 66 -4.42 -14.33 -10.58
C LEU A 66 -4.26 -14.16 -9.07
N ILE A 67 -4.66 -13.00 -8.55
CA ILE A 67 -4.59 -12.69 -7.13
C ILE A 67 -5.57 -13.59 -6.36
N GLU A 68 -6.80 -13.77 -6.83
CA GLU A 68 -7.78 -14.62 -6.15
C GLU A 68 -7.40 -16.12 -6.20
N ALA A 69 -6.79 -16.59 -7.29
CA ALA A 69 -6.27 -17.96 -7.39
C ALA A 69 -5.20 -18.26 -6.33
N GLY A 70 -4.45 -17.23 -5.92
CA GLY A 70 -3.62 -17.22 -4.72
C GLY A 70 -2.57 -18.32 -4.61
N ARG A 71 -2.16 -18.60 -3.36
CA ARG A 71 -1.16 -19.64 -3.00
C ARG A 71 0.19 -19.49 -3.71
N TRP A 72 0.56 -18.27 -4.09
CA TRP A 72 1.86 -17.94 -4.64
C TRP A 72 2.94 -17.86 -3.55
N PRO A 73 4.21 -18.16 -3.86
CA PRO A 73 5.33 -17.84 -2.99
C PRO A 73 5.47 -16.31 -2.84
N ALA A 74 6.13 -15.85 -1.77
CA ALA A 74 6.30 -14.42 -1.48
C ALA A 74 6.90 -13.66 -2.67
N ALA A 75 7.95 -14.18 -3.29
CA ALA A 75 8.59 -13.56 -4.47
C ALA A 75 7.62 -13.31 -5.63
N GLN A 76 6.73 -14.26 -5.90
CA GLN A 76 5.73 -14.14 -6.96
C GLN A 76 4.65 -13.12 -6.60
N TRP A 77 4.19 -13.09 -5.33
CA TRP A 77 3.30 -12.02 -4.85
C TRP A 77 3.91 -10.63 -5.04
N ARG A 78 5.19 -10.46 -4.72
CA ARG A 78 5.89 -9.19 -4.92
C ARG A 78 6.01 -8.81 -6.40
N SER A 79 6.20 -9.78 -7.29
CA SER A 79 6.18 -9.53 -8.74
C SER A 79 4.83 -9.03 -9.20
N LEU A 80 3.76 -9.77 -8.87
CA LEU A 80 2.39 -9.38 -9.19
C LEU A 80 2.05 -8.00 -8.60
N ALA A 81 2.52 -7.68 -7.40
CA ALA A 81 2.28 -6.39 -6.77
C ALA A 81 2.97 -5.23 -7.52
N ARG A 82 4.21 -5.42 -8.00
CA ARG A 82 4.92 -4.43 -8.83
C ARG A 82 4.24 -4.25 -10.19
N GLU A 83 3.89 -5.35 -10.84
CA GLU A 83 3.22 -5.33 -12.15
C GLU A 83 1.85 -4.65 -12.04
N ALA A 84 1.08 -4.97 -10.99
CA ALA A 84 -0.18 -4.31 -10.66
C ALA A 84 -0.01 -2.79 -10.50
N PHE A 85 1.05 -2.36 -9.80
CA PHE A 85 1.35 -0.94 -9.62
C PHE A 85 1.68 -0.28 -10.97
N ALA A 86 2.50 -0.93 -11.80
CA ALA A 86 2.93 -0.41 -13.09
C ALA A 86 1.77 -0.17 -14.08
N ILE A 87 0.71 -0.98 -13.99
CA ILE A 87 -0.50 -0.82 -14.82
C ILE A 87 -1.60 0.04 -14.15
N GLY A 88 -1.28 0.70 -13.03
CA GLY A 88 -2.23 1.54 -12.28
C GLY A 88 -3.32 0.77 -11.52
N ALA A 89 -3.20 -0.55 -11.37
CA ALA A 89 -4.11 -1.39 -10.59
C ALA A 89 -3.75 -1.35 -9.09
N TYR A 90 -3.76 -0.17 -8.49
CA TYR A 90 -3.19 0.07 -7.16
C TYR A 90 -3.89 -0.70 -6.04
N ALA A 91 -5.23 -0.84 -6.06
CA ALA A 91 -5.94 -1.69 -5.12
C ALA A 91 -5.45 -3.16 -5.16
N LEU A 92 -5.20 -3.70 -6.36
CA LEU A 92 -4.68 -5.05 -6.55
C LEU A 92 -3.21 -5.16 -6.11
N SER A 93 -2.40 -4.13 -6.39
CA SER A 93 -1.02 -4.03 -5.89
C SER A 93 -0.97 -4.15 -4.36
N ALA A 94 -1.81 -3.39 -3.66
CA ALA A 94 -1.88 -3.44 -2.21
C ALA A 94 -2.30 -4.83 -1.69
N LYS A 95 -3.30 -5.48 -2.31
CA LYS A 95 -3.70 -6.85 -1.96
C LYS A 95 -2.53 -7.82 -2.09
N ALA A 96 -1.78 -7.76 -3.20
CA ALA A 96 -0.65 -8.64 -3.47
C ALA A 96 0.52 -8.40 -2.50
N TRP A 97 0.85 -7.14 -2.17
CA TRP A 97 1.85 -6.82 -1.14
C TRP A 97 1.46 -7.39 0.23
N LEU A 98 0.19 -7.27 0.64
CA LEU A 98 -0.27 -7.86 1.90
C LEU A 98 -0.24 -9.39 1.88
N ALA A 99 -0.46 -10.01 0.72
CA ALA A 99 -0.32 -11.45 0.57
C ALA A 99 1.16 -11.89 0.66
N ALA A 100 2.10 -11.11 0.10
CA ALA A 100 3.53 -11.33 0.29
C ALA A 100 3.92 -11.24 1.77
N ALA A 101 3.45 -10.19 2.46
CA ALA A 101 3.74 -9.98 3.89
C ALA A 101 3.26 -11.14 4.78
N ARG A 102 2.14 -11.79 4.43
CA ARG A 102 1.65 -12.98 5.13
C ARG A 102 2.51 -14.24 4.89
N ARG A 103 3.23 -14.29 3.76
CA ARG A 103 4.04 -15.46 3.37
C ARG A 103 5.47 -15.39 3.86
N ASP A 104 5.99 -14.18 4.10
CA ASP A 104 7.36 -13.95 4.52
C ASP A 104 7.39 -12.90 5.65
N PRO A 105 7.33 -13.34 6.93
CA PRO A 105 7.37 -12.46 8.08
C PRO A 105 8.62 -11.57 8.15
N ALA A 106 9.77 -12.03 7.65
CA ALA A 106 11.03 -11.28 7.71
C ALA A 106 10.95 -9.98 6.89
N SER A 107 10.22 -10.02 5.77
CA SER A 107 10.01 -8.85 4.89
C SER A 107 8.65 -8.18 5.09
N ALA A 108 7.80 -8.70 6.00
CA ALA A 108 6.39 -8.31 6.11
C ALA A 108 6.19 -6.81 6.32
N ARG A 109 7.06 -6.17 7.12
CA ARG A 109 7.03 -4.71 7.34
C ARG A 109 7.20 -3.96 6.02
N GLN A 110 8.24 -4.26 5.25
CA GLN A 110 8.51 -3.58 3.98
C GLN A 110 7.38 -3.80 2.98
N ASP A 111 6.84 -5.01 2.93
CA ASP A 111 5.70 -5.33 2.07
C ASP A 111 4.43 -4.57 2.50
N GLN A 112 4.16 -4.44 3.82
CA GLN A 112 3.04 -3.65 4.35
C GLN A 112 3.20 -2.15 4.06
N GLU A 113 4.41 -1.59 4.14
CA GLU A 113 4.68 -0.19 3.75
C GLU A 113 4.37 0.02 2.26
N ARG A 114 4.76 -0.91 1.38
CA ARG A 114 4.44 -0.86 -0.05
C ARG A 114 2.94 -0.99 -0.31
N ALA A 115 2.23 -1.82 0.46
CA ALA A 115 0.78 -1.91 0.40
C ALA A 115 0.11 -0.59 0.80
N ALA A 116 0.62 0.08 1.84
CA ALA A 116 0.12 1.36 2.29
C ALA A 116 0.27 2.44 1.20
N ARG A 117 1.44 2.50 0.55
CA ARG A 117 1.71 3.40 -0.60
C ARG A 117 0.81 3.10 -1.79
N ALA A 118 0.58 1.83 -2.10
CA ALA A 118 -0.34 1.43 -3.16
C ALA A 118 -1.78 1.90 -2.85
N TRP A 119 -2.27 1.77 -1.61
CA TRP A 119 -3.58 2.33 -1.25
C TRP A 119 -3.64 3.86 -1.34
N ALA A 120 -2.58 4.58 -0.98
CA ALA A 120 -2.54 6.03 -1.16
C ALA A 120 -2.63 6.42 -2.65
N ALA A 121 -1.91 5.71 -3.53
CA ALA A 121 -1.98 5.91 -4.98
C ALA A 121 -3.37 5.57 -5.57
N ASP A 122 -4.10 4.64 -4.94
CA ASP A 122 -5.50 4.29 -5.28
C ASP A 122 -6.53 5.33 -4.81
N GLY A 123 -6.11 6.47 -4.23
CA GLY A 123 -6.99 7.45 -3.60
C GLY A 123 -7.52 7.02 -2.23
N ARG A 124 -7.04 5.89 -1.68
CA ARG A 124 -7.44 5.35 -0.37
C ARG A 124 -6.42 5.71 0.71
N SER A 125 -5.99 6.97 0.74
CA SER A 125 -4.97 7.48 1.67
C SER A 125 -5.30 7.17 3.13
N ALA A 126 -6.56 7.30 3.55
CA ALA A 126 -6.98 6.95 4.91
C ALA A 126 -6.70 5.47 5.27
N ARG A 127 -6.89 4.56 4.31
CA ARG A 127 -6.63 3.13 4.50
C ARG A 127 -5.12 2.85 4.59
N GLY A 128 -4.32 3.50 3.74
CA GLY A 128 -2.86 3.48 3.84
C GLY A 128 -2.37 4.02 5.19
N GLY A 129 -2.94 5.14 5.63
CA GLY A 129 -2.60 5.79 6.89
C GLY A 129 -2.83 4.89 8.10
N ARG A 130 -3.99 4.23 8.17
CA ARG A 130 -4.29 3.24 9.22
C ARG A 130 -3.29 2.08 9.26
N LEU A 131 -2.83 1.60 8.10
CA LEU A 131 -1.82 0.54 8.06
C LEU A 131 -0.47 1.03 8.60
N LEU A 132 -0.07 2.27 8.29
CA LEU A 132 1.13 2.87 8.86
C LEU A 132 1.02 3.06 10.38
N LEU A 133 -0.13 3.49 10.90
CA LEU A 133 -0.36 3.56 12.36
C LEU A 133 -0.24 2.19 13.02
N ALA A 134 -0.75 1.13 12.38
CA ALA A 134 -0.58 -0.24 12.88
C ALA A 134 0.89 -0.70 12.85
N LEU A 135 1.67 -0.27 11.86
CA LEU A 135 3.12 -0.50 11.82
C LEU A 135 3.85 0.27 12.92
N ALA A 136 3.46 1.51 13.20
CA ALA A 136 3.99 2.28 14.33
C ALA A 136 3.78 1.53 15.65
N ALA A 137 2.56 1.03 15.90
CA ALA A 137 2.24 0.28 17.11
C ALA A 137 3.04 -1.02 17.30
N ARG A 138 3.57 -1.61 16.22
CA ARG A 138 4.33 -2.88 16.25
C ARG A 138 5.84 -2.69 16.16
N SER A 139 6.32 -1.49 15.83
CA SER A 139 7.75 -1.22 15.74
C SER A 139 8.33 -1.10 17.14
N HIS A 140 9.53 -1.65 17.36
CA HIS A 140 10.30 -1.44 18.60
C HIS A 140 11.35 -0.33 18.47
N ASP A 141 11.59 0.15 17.24
CA ASP A 141 12.50 1.25 16.93
C ASP A 141 11.72 2.58 17.04
N PRO A 142 12.07 3.46 18.01
CA PRO A 142 11.37 4.74 18.21
C PRO A 142 11.40 5.65 16.98
N VAL A 143 12.49 5.65 16.21
CA VAL A 143 12.61 6.48 15.01
C VAL A 143 11.59 6.03 13.96
N ARG A 144 11.45 4.72 13.79
CA ARG A 144 10.41 4.15 12.89
C ARG A 144 9.00 4.35 13.42
N GLN A 145 8.78 4.23 14.73
CA GLN A 145 7.49 4.51 15.33
C GLN A 145 7.03 5.94 14.99
N SER A 146 7.90 6.93 15.22
CA SER A 146 7.62 8.33 14.88
C SER A 146 7.39 8.54 13.39
N ALA A 147 8.24 7.97 12.53
CA ALA A 147 8.12 8.10 11.08
C ALA A 147 6.78 7.52 10.56
N PHE A 148 6.43 6.30 10.97
CA PHE A 148 5.16 5.68 10.61
C PHE A 148 3.96 6.42 11.17
N PHE A 149 4.06 6.91 12.41
CA PHE A 149 2.99 7.69 13.02
C PHE A 149 2.71 8.96 12.22
N LEU A 150 3.72 9.80 12.00
CA LEU A 150 3.55 11.08 11.30
C LEU A 150 3.07 10.89 9.86
N HIS A 151 3.65 9.94 9.13
CA HIS A 151 3.24 9.63 7.77
C HIS A 151 1.80 9.09 7.74
N GLY A 152 1.48 8.15 8.64
CA GLY A 152 0.15 7.55 8.75
C GLY A 152 -0.92 8.59 9.08
N MET A 153 -0.62 9.52 9.99
CA MET A 153 -1.50 10.62 10.34
C MET A 153 -1.72 11.60 9.20
N GLY A 154 -0.67 11.98 8.46
CA GLY A 154 -0.80 12.87 7.30
C GLY A 154 -1.71 12.28 6.21
N TRP A 155 -1.56 10.99 5.91
CA TRP A 155 -2.44 10.31 4.95
C TRP A 155 -3.87 10.15 5.46
N LEU A 156 -4.05 9.94 6.76
CA LEU A 156 -5.37 9.84 7.37
C LEU A 156 -6.09 11.19 7.38
N GLU A 157 -5.40 12.28 7.68
CA GLU A 157 -5.92 13.65 7.60
C GLU A 157 -6.37 13.96 6.16
N GLY A 158 -5.51 13.71 5.17
CA GLY A 158 -5.84 13.96 3.76
C GLY A 158 -6.96 13.06 3.20
N GLY A 159 -7.13 11.85 3.73
CA GLY A 159 -8.13 10.89 3.23
C GLY A 159 -9.45 10.83 4.01
N ALA A 160 -9.48 11.23 5.28
CA ALA A 160 -10.65 11.12 6.16
C ALA A 160 -10.94 12.39 6.97
N GLY A 161 -10.12 13.44 6.81
CA GLY A 161 -10.27 14.72 7.50
C GLY A 161 -9.65 14.77 8.89
N ALA A 162 -9.51 15.99 9.42
CA ALA A 162 -8.79 16.29 10.65
C ALA A 162 -9.42 15.63 11.90
N ILE A 163 -10.75 15.57 11.99
CA ILE A 163 -11.46 14.99 13.15
C ILE A 163 -11.16 13.48 13.27
N ALA A 164 -11.30 12.73 12.18
CA ALA A 164 -11.04 11.29 12.16
C ALA A 164 -9.57 10.98 12.42
N ALA A 165 -8.67 11.77 11.82
CA ALA A 165 -7.25 11.67 12.07
C ALA A 165 -6.93 11.94 13.55
N LEU A 166 -7.47 12.99 14.16
CA LEU A 166 -7.24 13.32 15.57
C LEU A 166 -7.67 12.19 16.50
N ALA A 167 -8.85 11.62 16.26
CA ALA A 167 -9.35 10.49 17.03
C ALA A 167 -8.39 9.27 16.94
N ALA A 168 -7.97 8.92 15.73
CA ALA A 168 -7.04 7.81 15.51
C ALA A 168 -5.65 8.07 16.11
N GLY A 169 -5.12 9.29 15.98
CA GLY A 169 -3.84 9.69 16.56
C GLY A 169 -3.86 9.57 18.08
N ARG A 170 -4.93 10.04 18.74
CA ARG A 170 -5.10 9.90 20.19
C ARG A 170 -5.17 8.43 20.62
N ALA A 171 -5.95 7.61 19.92
CA ALA A 171 -6.05 6.18 20.21
C ALA A 171 -4.68 5.48 20.05
N THR A 172 -3.94 5.81 18.99
CA THR A 172 -2.60 5.24 18.75
C THR A 172 -1.60 5.66 19.81
N LEU A 173 -1.59 6.94 20.19
CA LEU A 173 -0.67 7.46 21.22
C LEU A 173 -0.98 6.96 22.63
N ALA A 174 -2.22 6.53 22.91
CA ALA A 174 -2.55 5.87 24.17
C ALA A 174 -1.77 4.55 24.36
N HIS A 175 -1.45 3.86 23.26
CA HIS A 175 -0.64 2.63 23.26
C HIS A 175 0.86 2.89 23.05
N LEU A 176 1.24 4.11 22.66
CA LEU A 176 2.62 4.51 22.40
C LEU A 176 2.97 5.78 23.21
N PRO A 177 2.93 5.74 24.55
CA PRO A 177 3.10 6.94 25.37
C PRO A 177 4.49 7.58 25.21
N GLY A 178 5.50 6.82 24.80
CA GLY A 178 6.84 7.34 24.48
C GLY A 178 6.84 8.38 23.36
N LEU A 179 5.90 8.27 22.40
CA LEU A 179 5.78 9.21 21.29
C LEU A 179 5.30 10.60 21.72
N TRP A 180 4.66 10.74 22.89
CA TRP A 180 4.32 12.05 23.45
C TRP A 180 5.54 12.89 23.87
N ARG A 181 6.74 12.31 23.86
CA ARG A 181 8.00 13.03 24.11
C ARG A 181 8.60 13.60 22.83
N ASP A 182 8.18 13.12 21.67
CA ASP A 182 8.64 13.60 20.37
C ASP A 182 7.95 14.94 20.05
N ARG A 183 8.76 16.00 19.97
CA ARG A 183 8.26 17.35 19.69
C ARG A 183 7.49 17.42 18.37
N ALA A 184 7.93 16.71 17.33
CA ALA A 184 7.27 16.75 16.02
C ALA A 184 5.86 16.16 16.11
N ILE A 185 5.68 15.09 16.88
CA ILE A 185 4.38 14.46 17.12
C ILE A 185 3.46 15.39 17.91
N VAL A 186 3.95 16.02 18.97
CA VAL A 186 3.12 16.94 19.77
C VAL A 186 2.65 18.13 18.93
N LEU A 187 3.55 18.74 18.17
CA LEU A 187 3.21 19.86 17.27
C LEU A 187 2.22 19.43 16.19
N PHE A 188 2.43 18.25 15.59
CA PHE A 188 1.51 17.71 14.60
C PHE A 188 0.10 17.50 15.19
N MET A 189 0.00 16.87 16.37
CA MET A 189 -1.27 16.63 17.04
C MET A 189 -1.97 17.93 17.45
N ALA A 190 -1.22 18.95 17.90
CA ALA A 190 -1.78 20.26 18.19
C ALA A 190 -2.35 20.96 16.95
N ARG A 191 -1.62 20.94 15.82
CA ARG A 191 -2.12 21.44 14.53
C ARG A 191 -3.40 20.71 14.13
N LEU A 192 -3.40 19.39 14.27
CA LEU A 192 -4.56 18.57 13.93
C LEU A 192 -5.76 18.86 14.82
N ALA A 193 -5.54 19.13 16.12
CA ALA A 193 -6.59 19.55 17.03
C ALA A 193 -7.18 20.91 16.65
N LEU A 194 -6.35 21.88 16.21
CA LEU A 194 -6.85 23.15 15.66
C LEU A 194 -7.71 22.92 14.41
N ALA A 195 -7.22 22.13 13.45
CA ALA A 195 -7.95 21.80 12.22
C ALA A 195 -9.26 21.03 12.50
N ALA A 196 -9.35 20.29 13.60
CA ALA A 196 -10.54 19.60 14.05
C ALA A 196 -11.48 20.46 14.94
N GLY A 197 -11.22 21.77 15.07
CA GLY A 197 -12.05 22.68 15.87
C GLY A 197 -11.89 22.51 17.40
N GLN A 198 -10.74 22.03 17.88
CA GLN A 198 -10.47 21.75 19.29
C GLN A 198 -9.29 22.59 19.84
N PRO A 199 -9.37 23.94 19.82
CA PRO A 199 -8.26 24.82 20.18
C PRO A 199 -7.81 24.69 21.65
N GLN A 200 -8.73 24.40 22.57
CA GLN A 200 -8.39 24.21 23.99
C GLN A 200 -7.54 22.95 24.21
N ARG A 201 -7.66 21.93 23.35
CA ARG A 201 -6.77 20.76 23.39
C ARG A 201 -5.41 21.06 22.79
N ALA A 202 -5.40 21.76 21.65
CA ALA A 202 -4.15 22.19 21.02
C ALA A 202 -3.30 23.03 21.99
N SER A 203 -3.91 24.03 22.64
CA SER A 203 -3.24 24.87 23.63
C SER A 203 -2.64 24.05 24.78
N ARG A 204 -3.42 23.14 25.38
CA ARG A 204 -2.92 22.26 26.46
C ARG A 204 -1.71 21.43 26.04
N TRP A 205 -1.71 20.86 24.84
CA TRP A 205 -0.58 20.08 24.34
C TRP A 205 0.65 20.94 24.03
N LEU A 206 0.46 22.14 23.49
CA LEU A 206 1.55 23.08 23.23
C LEU A 206 2.20 23.57 24.53
N SER A 207 1.41 23.97 25.52
CA SER A 207 1.94 24.39 26.83
C SER A 207 2.73 23.27 27.50
N ALA A 208 2.18 22.05 27.54
CA ALA A 208 2.88 20.89 28.09
C ALA A 208 4.18 20.56 27.33
N ALA A 209 4.25 20.83 26.02
CA ALA A 209 5.48 20.66 25.24
C ALA A 209 6.54 21.72 25.58
N LEU A 210 6.12 22.95 25.87
CA LEU A 210 7.00 24.07 26.24
C LEU A 210 7.58 23.90 27.65
N GLU A 211 6.80 23.36 28.58
CA GLU A 211 7.23 23.09 29.96
C GLU A 211 8.26 21.94 30.04
N ARG A 212 8.22 20.99 29.10
CA ARG A 212 9.15 19.83 29.02
C ARG A 212 10.54 20.14 28.45
N ARG A 213 10.97 21.41 28.42
CA ARG A 213 12.28 21.80 27.85
C ARG A 213 13.43 20.99 28.49
N PRO A 214 14.38 20.47 27.70
CA PRO A 214 15.61 19.92 28.25
C PRO A 214 16.35 21.04 28.97
N VAL A 215 16.78 20.79 30.21
CA VAL A 215 17.77 21.62 30.88
C VAL A 215 18.97 21.69 29.94
N ALA A 216 19.31 22.90 29.50
CA ALA A 216 20.49 23.12 28.69
C ALA A 216 21.70 22.51 29.40
N SER A 217 22.25 21.43 28.85
CA SER A 217 23.54 20.91 29.27
C SER A 217 24.58 21.95 28.84
N ARG A 218 24.84 22.92 29.71
CA ARG A 218 26.10 23.67 29.70
C ARG A 218 27.20 22.69 30.08
N ARG A 219 27.97 22.22 29.11
CA ARG A 219 29.38 21.86 29.26
C ARG A 219 30.11 22.25 27.99
#